data_AF-A0A4Q6CJL7-F1
#
_entry.id   AF-A0A4Q6CJL7-F1
#
_cell.length_a   1.000
_cell.length_b   1.000
_cell.length_c   1.000
_cell.angle_alpha   90.00
_cell.angle_beta   90.00
_cell.angle_gamma   90.00
#
_symmetry.space_group_name_H-M   'P 1'
#
loop_
_entity.id
_entity.type
_entity.pdbx_description
1 polymer ?
#
loop_
_entity_poly.entity_id
_entity_poly.type
_entity_poly.pdbx_seq_one_letter_code
_entity_poly.pdbx_strand_id
1 'polypeptide(L)'
;MKRLFGLALSAVMMSTLIFMSSAQAVTRPMFIAGTAIILMEGFSSSGGADPQPKELYDAIAMEPVQTSGGYGKVLKTASKDFSLTCGTQGNGVVCNITVKKSDRSSVDGGSQTAEIVIEGSEAQEFYTKLAGAGATQAFVHDTRDQWIHIESTPERFYFRFKSR
;
A
#
# COMPACT_ATOMS: atom_id res chain seq x y z
N MET A 1 45.23 44.53 -37.56
CA MET A 1 45.30 45.75 -36.73
C MET A 1 43.91 46.06 -36.17
N LYS A 2 43.81 46.40 -34.87
CA LYS A 2 42.64 46.81 -34.05
C LYS A 2 41.69 45.65 -33.66
N ARG A 3 41.73 45.14 -32.40
CA ARG A 3 41.14 45.63 -31.10
C ARG A 3 39.61 45.75 -31.19
N LEU A 4 38.75 45.37 -30.24
CA LEU A 4 38.72 44.81 -28.87
C LEU A 4 37.20 44.66 -28.52
N PHE A 5 36.87 44.10 -27.34
CA PHE A 5 35.53 43.96 -26.71
C PHE A 5 34.71 42.74 -27.18
N GLY A 6 34.35 41.75 -26.36
CA GLY A 6 34.12 41.74 -24.92
C GLY A 6 32.64 41.96 -24.64
N LEU A 7 31.88 40.88 -24.45
CA LEU A 7 30.59 40.86 -23.75
C LEU A 7 30.25 39.41 -23.40
N ALA A 8 30.57 39.05 -22.15
CA ALA A 8 29.92 37.96 -21.46
C ALA A 8 28.44 38.35 -21.27
N LEU A 9 27.52 37.49 -21.66
CA LEU A 9 26.12 37.63 -21.30
C LEU A 9 25.63 36.32 -20.70
N SER A 10 25.52 36.33 -19.38
CA SER A 10 24.81 35.37 -18.56
C SER A 10 23.36 35.21 -19.03
N ALA A 11 22.92 33.97 -19.23
CA ALA A 11 21.50 33.61 -19.20
C ALA A 11 21.38 32.34 -18.35
N VAL A 12 21.34 32.54 -17.03
CA VAL A 12 20.14 32.25 -16.22
C VAL A 12 19.71 30.80 -16.37
N MET A 13 20.31 30.02 -15.48
CA MET A 13 19.90 28.73 -14.97
C MET A 13 18.40 28.72 -14.69
N MET A 14 17.58 28.33 -15.67
CA MET A 14 16.15 28.10 -15.49
C MET A 14 15.98 26.66 -15.02
N SER A 15 16.38 26.43 -13.76
CA SER A 15 16.00 25.23 -13.00
C SER A 15 14.49 25.27 -12.81
N THR A 16 13.77 24.59 -13.71
CA THR A 16 12.37 24.26 -13.52
C THR A 16 12.26 23.34 -12.31
N LEU A 17 12.14 23.94 -11.12
CA LEU A 17 11.65 23.28 -9.92
C LEU A 17 10.20 22.88 -10.23
N ILE A 18 10.04 21.66 -10.75
CA ILE A 18 8.75 20.98 -10.71
C ILE A 18 8.50 20.74 -9.22
N PHE A 19 7.70 21.62 -8.62
CA PHE A 19 7.00 21.31 -7.39
C PHE A 19 6.07 20.14 -7.71
N MET A 20 6.59 18.91 -7.57
CA MET A 20 5.75 17.74 -7.43
C MET A 20 5.04 17.89 -6.11
N SER A 21 3.83 18.45 -6.14
CA SER A 21 2.87 18.33 -5.06
C SER A 21 2.64 16.84 -4.85
N SER A 22 3.35 16.25 -3.89
CA SER A 22 3.11 14.88 -3.46
C SER A 22 1.70 14.86 -2.88
N ALA A 23 0.74 14.38 -3.68
CA ALA A 23 -0.53 13.90 -3.13
C ALA A 23 -0.15 12.77 -2.16
N GLN A 24 -0.12 13.10 -0.87
CA GLN A 24 0.24 12.16 0.17
C GLN A 24 -0.86 11.10 0.25
N ALA A 25 -0.45 9.88 0.52
CA ALA A 25 -1.38 8.80 0.77
C ALA A 25 -2.32 9.20 1.92
N VAL A 26 -3.63 9.11 1.71
CA VAL A 26 -4.55 9.17 2.85
C VAL A 26 -4.61 7.77 3.44
N THR A 27 -3.51 7.39 4.10
CA THR A 27 -3.49 6.21 4.96
C THR A 27 -3.89 6.64 6.35
N ARG A 28 -5.01 6.09 6.85
CA ARG A 28 -5.58 6.41 8.15
C ARG A 28 -5.52 5.18 9.04
N PRO A 29 -4.49 5.06 9.90
CA PRO A 29 -4.44 4.00 10.88
C PRO A 29 -5.31 4.33 12.10
N MET A 30 -5.93 3.30 12.66
CA MET A 30 -6.69 3.35 13.89
C MET A 30 -6.34 2.13 14.74
N PHE A 31 -5.86 2.37 15.96
CA PHE A 31 -5.46 1.32 16.90
C PHE A 31 -6.45 1.25 18.06
N ILE A 32 -7.16 0.13 18.19
CA ILE A 32 -8.19 -0.09 19.22
C ILE A 32 -8.02 -1.47 19.81
N ALA A 33 -7.75 -1.55 21.13
CA ALA A 33 -7.78 -2.79 21.91
C ALA A 33 -7.09 -4.00 21.23
N GLY A 34 -5.83 -3.82 20.78
CA GLY A 34 -5.07 -4.88 20.10
C GLY A 34 -5.47 -5.13 18.65
N THR A 35 -6.24 -4.24 18.03
CA THR A 35 -6.58 -4.25 16.61
C THR A 35 -6.03 -3.00 15.94
N ALA A 36 -5.38 -3.17 14.79
CA ALA A 36 -5.04 -2.10 13.87
C ALA A 36 -6.00 -2.17 12.67
N ILE A 37 -6.60 -1.03 12.33
CA ILE A 37 -7.40 -0.83 11.11
C ILE A 37 -6.68 0.24 10.30
N ILE A 38 -6.27 -0.09 9.09
CA ILE A 38 -5.53 0.78 8.20
C ILE A 38 -6.37 0.98 6.95
N LEU A 39 -6.88 2.19 6.78
CA LEU A 39 -7.66 2.57 5.61
C LEU A 39 -6.76 3.32 4.63
N MET A 40 -6.71 2.87 3.37
CA MET A 40 -6.05 3.57 2.27
C MET A 40 -7.12 4.05 1.29
N GLU A 41 -7.25 5.36 1.13
CA GLU A 41 -8.26 5.98 0.25
C GLU A 41 -7.60 6.58 -0.98
N GLY A 42 -8.12 6.26 -2.18
CA GLY A 42 -7.57 6.76 -3.44
C GLY A 42 -7.83 8.24 -3.71
N PHE A 43 -8.53 8.92 -2.79
CA PHE A 43 -8.87 10.33 -2.87
C PHE A 43 -8.86 10.95 -1.47
N SER A 44 -8.39 12.19 -1.36
CA SER A 44 -8.48 12.99 -0.13
C SER A 44 -9.73 13.87 -0.13
N SER A 45 -10.14 14.33 1.06
CA SER A 45 -11.19 15.34 1.22
C SER A 45 -10.83 16.71 0.59
N SER A 46 -9.56 16.94 0.26
CA SER A 46 -9.06 18.11 -0.48
C SER A 46 -8.98 17.89 -2.00
N GLY A 47 -9.41 16.73 -2.51
CA GLY A 47 -9.42 16.40 -3.94
C GLY A 47 -8.08 15.86 -4.48
N GLY A 48 -7.11 15.57 -3.63
CA GLY A 48 -5.85 14.92 -4.03
C GLY A 48 -6.09 13.43 -4.33
N ALA A 49 -5.59 12.95 -5.46
CA ALA A 49 -5.65 11.53 -5.82
C ALA A 49 -4.42 10.78 -5.29
N ASP A 50 -4.62 9.68 -4.60
CA ASP A 50 -3.57 8.74 -4.22
C ASP A 50 -3.73 7.46 -5.04
N PRO A 51 -2.77 7.10 -5.90
CA PRO A 51 -2.88 5.91 -6.71
C PRO A 51 -2.54 4.62 -5.96
N GLN A 52 -1.94 4.67 -4.77
CA GLN A 52 -1.46 3.46 -4.08
C GLN A 52 -2.53 2.41 -3.77
N PRO A 53 -3.77 2.76 -3.35
CA PRO A 53 -4.83 1.77 -3.20
C PRO A 53 -5.16 1.07 -4.53
N LYS A 54 -5.12 1.82 -5.64
CA LYS A 54 -5.35 1.27 -6.97
C LYS A 54 -4.17 0.40 -7.41
N GLU A 55 -2.94 0.84 -7.19
CA GLU A 55 -1.72 0.06 -7.48
C GLU A 55 -1.76 -1.29 -6.73
N LEU A 56 -2.14 -1.30 -5.45
CA LEU A 56 -2.35 -2.53 -4.69
C LEU A 56 -3.48 -3.39 -5.27
N TYR A 57 -4.64 -2.80 -5.55
CA TYR A 57 -5.77 -3.53 -6.11
C TYR A 57 -5.45 -4.19 -7.46
N ASP A 58 -4.77 -3.46 -8.35
CA ASP A 58 -4.39 -3.95 -9.67
C ASP A 58 -3.31 -5.05 -9.58
N ALA A 59 -2.39 -4.95 -8.61
CA ALA A 59 -1.31 -5.92 -8.41
C ALA A 59 -1.80 -7.28 -7.90
N ILE A 60 -2.90 -7.33 -7.14
CA ILE A 60 -3.44 -8.58 -6.59
C ILE A 60 -4.07 -9.41 -7.71
N ALA A 61 -3.62 -10.64 -7.93
CA ALA A 61 -4.12 -11.52 -8.98
C ALA A 61 -5.56 -12.07 -8.76
N MET A 62 -6.15 -11.85 -7.58
CA MET A 62 -7.50 -12.30 -7.27
C MET A 62 -8.56 -11.66 -8.18
N GLU A 63 -9.51 -12.47 -8.61
CA GLU A 63 -10.74 -11.97 -9.21
C GLU A 63 -11.61 -11.23 -8.17
N PRO A 64 -12.21 -10.09 -8.52
CA PRO A 64 -13.14 -9.39 -7.63
C PRO A 64 -14.39 -10.23 -7.36
N VAL A 65 -14.85 -10.23 -6.11
CA VAL A 65 -16.07 -10.89 -5.67
C VAL A 65 -17.09 -9.86 -5.17
N GLN A 66 -18.38 -10.21 -5.21
CA GLN A 66 -19.41 -9.40 -4.58
C GLN A 66 -19.24 -9.41 -3.06
N THR A 67 -19.15 -8.23 -2.46
CA THR A 67 -19.12 -8.01 -1.01
C THR A 67 -20.30 -7.11 -0.60
N SER A 68 -20.52 -6.93 0.71
CA SER A 68 -21.51 -5.98 1.23
C SER A 68 -21.20 -4.52 0.84
N GLY A 69 -19.93 -4.20 0.52
CA GLY A 69 -19.48 -2.88 0.09
C GLY A 69 -19.36 -2.71 -1.42
N GLY A 70 -19.82 -3.68 -2.23
CA GLY A 70 -19.67 -3.69 -3.69
C GLY A 70 -18.71 -4.80 -4.17
N TYR A 71 -18.24 -4.70 -5.41
CA TYR A 71 -17.27 -5.65 -5.97
C TYR A 71 -15.85 -5.33 -5.49
N GLY A 72 -15.13 -6.32 -4.99
CA GLY A 72 -13.80 -6.13 -4.44
C GLY A 72 -12.98 -7.40 -4.29
N LYS A 73 -11.69 -7.23 -4.05
CA LYS A 73 -10.74 -8.32 -3.77
C LYS A 73 -10.61 -8.46 -2.25
N VAL A 74 -10.83 -9.67 -1.75
CA VAL A 74 -10.86 -9.95 -0.31
C VAL A 74 -9.91 -11.08 0.02
N LEU A 75 -8.84 -10.77 0.75
CA LEU A 75 -7.91 -11.72 1.32
C LEU A 75 -8.08 -11.73 2.84
N LYS A 76 -8.26 -12.89 3.46
CA LYS A 76 -8.47 -12.99 4.91
C LYS A 76 -7.96 -14.31 5.44
N THR A 77 -7.47 -14.31 6.68
CA THR A 77 -7.10 -15.55 7.37
C THR A 77 -8.33 -16.29 7.85
N ALA A 78 -8.19 -17.60 8.06
CA ALA A 78 -9.24 -18.42 8.64
C ALA A 78 -9.61 -17.96 10.06
N SER A 79 -8.61 -17.56 10.85
CA SER A 79 -8.76 -17.03 12.21
C SER A 79 -9.29 -15.59 12.25
N LYS A 80 -9.35 -14.89 11.11
CA LYS A 80 -9.75 -13.46 11.01
C LYS A 80 -8.88 -12.52 11.85
N ASP A 81 -7.63 -12.90 12.09
CA ASP A 81 -6.58 -12.07 12.66
C ASP A 81 -5.94 -11.14 11.61
N PHE A 82 -6.18 -11.40 10.32
CA PHE A 82 -5.82 -10.52 9.22
C PHE A 82 -6.91 -10.49 8.15
N SER A 83 -7.15 -9.30 7.59
CA SER A 83 -7.93 -9.14 6.37
C SER A 83 -7.48 -7.94 5.57
N LEU A 84 -7.39 -8.10 4.26
CA LEU A 84 -7.21 -7.07 3.24
C LEU A 84 -8.44 -7.08 2.34
N THR A 85 -9.15 -5.97 2.28
CA THR A 85 -10.32 -5.78 1.41
C THR A 85 -10.12 -4.54 0.58
N CYS A 86 -9.98 -4.70 -0.73
CA CYS A 86 -9.91 -3.58 -1.66
C CYS A 86 -11.12 -3.58 -2.59
N GLY A 87 -11.81 -2.45 -2.70
CA GLY A 87 -13.00 -2.31 -3.55
C GLY A 87 -13.05 -0.95 -4.24
N THR A 88 -13.88 -0.87 -5.28
CA THR A 88 -14.16 0.41 -5.93
C THR A 88 -15.23 1.16 -5.15
N GLN A 89 -14.96 2.41 -4.78
CA GLN A 89 -15.90 3.29 -4.08
C GLN A 89 -15.92 4.66 -4.77
N GLY A 90 -17.06 5.03 -5.34
CA GLY A 90 -17.17 6.24 -6.15
C GLY A 90 -16.21 6.22 -7.34
N ASN A 91 -15.31 7.21 -7.40
CA ASN A 91 -14.32 7.36 -8.49
C ASN A 91 -12.96 6.73 -8.18
N GLY A 92 -12.80 6.04 -7.05
CA GLY A 92 -11.51 5.54 -6.58
C GLY A 92 -11.54 4.12 -6.05
N VAL A 93 -10.36 3.63 -5.68
CA VAL A 93 -10.18 2.38 -4.94
C VAL A 93 -9.97 2.71 -3.47
N VAL A 94 -10.59 1.92 -2.60
CA VAL A 94 -10.39 1.97 -1.15
C VAL A 94 -9.95 0.59 -0.69
N CYS A 95 -8.85 0.55 0.06
CA CYS A 95 -8.32 -0.66 0.68
C CYS A 95 -8.41 -0.55 2.19
N ASN A 96 -9.03 -1.53 2.84
CA ASN A 96 -9.07 -1.65 4.29
C ASN A 96 -8.25 -2.88 4.70
N ILE A 97 -7.27 -2.66 5.58
CA ILE A 97 -6.44 -3.69 6.16
C ILE A 97 -6.71 -3.75 7.65
N THR A 98 -7.04 -4.93 8.16
CA THR A 98 -7.23 -5.17 9.59
C THR A 98 -6.22 -6.19 10.06
N VAL A 99 -5.54 -5.89 11.17
CA VAL A 99 -4.67 -6.81 11.89
C VAL A 99 -5.16 -6.87 13.33
N LYS A 100 -5.45 -8.06 13.86
CA LYS A 100 -5.76 -8.28 15.26
C LYS A 100 -4.63 -9.04 15.91
N LYS A 101 -4.23 -8.63 17.10
CA LYS A 101 -3.21 -9.31 17.91
C LYS A 101 -3.56 -10.78 18.13
N SER A 102 -2.62 -11.65 17.85
CA SER A 102 -2.70 -13.11 18.01
C SER A 102 -1.29 -13.67 18.23
N ASP A 103 -1.14 -14.99 18.28
CA ASP A 103 0.19 -15.63 18.39
C ASP A 103 1.07 -15.40 17.15
N ARG A 104 0.47 -14.96 16.04
CA ARG A 104 1.13 -14.75 14.75
C ARG A 104 1.25 -13.27 14.35
N SER A 105 0.67 -12.38 15.14
CA SER A 105 0.58 -10.96 14.83
C SER A 105 0.86 -10.07 16.05
N SER A 106 1.50 -8.94 15.79
CA SER A 106 1.75 -7.91 16.78
C SER A 106 0.95 -6.64 16.42
N VAL A 107 0.42 -5.98 17.43
CA VAL A 107 -0.23 -4.67 17.29
C VAL A 107 0.20 -3.82 18.47
N ASP A 108 0.86 -2.71 18.18
CA ASP A 108 1.30 -1.73 19.17
C ASP A 108 0.83 -0.33 18.76
N GLY A 109 -0.18 0.17 19.47
CA GLY A 109 -0.73 1.50 19.25
C GLY A 109 0.19 2.63 19.72
N GLY A 110 1.16 2.35 20.60
CA GLY A 110 2.14 3.34 21.08
C GLY A 110 3.18 3.64 20.00
N SER A 111 3.73 2.61 19.37
CA SER A 111 4.66 2.76 18.23
C SER A 111 3.95 2.87 16.87
N GLN A 112 2.61 2.77 16.85
CA GLN A 112 1.79 2.73 15.63
C GLN A 112 2.27 1.67 14.63
N THR A 113 2.54 0.47 15.12
CA THR A 113 2.99 -0.67 14.33
C THR A 113 1.98 -1.82 14.37
N ALA A 114 1.84 -2.51 13.25
CA ALA A 114 1.08 -3.74 13.16
C ALA A 114 1.80 -4.70 12.21
N GLU A 115 1.99 -5.96 12.61
CA GLU A 115 2.66 -6.97 11.81
C GLU A 115 1.92 -8.29 11.91
N ILE A 116 1.95 -9.08 10.84
CA ILE A 116 1.53 -10.48 10.88
C ILE A 116 2.44 -11.32 9.98
N VAL A 117 2.80 -12.50 10.48
CA VAL A 117 3.52 -13.52 9.72
C VAL A 117 2.64 -14.76 9.64
N ILE A 118 2.40 -15.25 8.44
CA ILE A 118 1.64 -16.48 8.18
C ILE A 118 2.58 -17.43 7.46
N GLU A 119 2.58 -18.69 7.87
CA GLU A 119 3.43 -19.74 7.31
C GLU A 119 2.60 -20.98 6.96
N GLY A 120 3.22 -21.89 6.19
CA GLY A 120 2.60 -23.17 5.84
C GLY A 120 1.50 -23.04 4.78
N SER A 121 0.49 -23.91 4.84
CA SER A 121 -0.53 -24.00 3.78
C SER A 121 -1.33 -22.71 3.59
N GLU A 122 -1.57 -21.95 4.66
CA GLU A 122 -2.28 -20.67 4.57
C GLU A 122 -1.44 -19.62 3.82
N ALA A 123 -0.11 -19.65 3.97
CA ALA A 123 0.80 -18.79 3.20
C ALA A 123 0.77 -19.13 1.69
N GLN A 124 0.78 -20.42 1.34
CA GLN A 124 0.65 -20.88 -0.04
C GLN A 124 -0.67 -20.41 -0.69
N GLU A 125 -1.77 -20.46 0.05
CA GLU A 125 -3.05 -19.93 -0.43
C GLU A 125 -3.00 -18.43 -0.68
N PHE A 126 -2.38 -17.67 0.24
CA PHE A 126 -2.21 -16.23 0.10
C PHE A 126 -1.34 -15.90 -1.11
N TYR A 127 -0.23 -16.62 -1.28
CA TYR A 127 0.65 -16.47 -2.44
C TYR A 127 -0.08 -16.72 -3.75
N THR A 128 -0.84 -17.80 -3.84
CA THR A 128 -1.62 -18.13 -5.05
C THR A 128 -2.66 -17.05 -5.36
N LYS A 129 -3.28 -16.47 -4.33
CA LYS A 129 -4.26 -15.38 -4.46
C LYS A 129 -3.59 -14.06 -4.87
N LEU A 130 -2.43 -13.74 -4.31
CA LEU A 130 -1.73 -12.47 -4.54
C LEU A 130 -0.94 -12.48 -5.86
N ALA A 131 -0.12 -13.50 -6.08
CA ALA A 131 0.78 -13.61 -7.23
C ALA A 131 0.13 -14.30 -8.45
N GLY A 132 -0.95 -15.07 -8.22
CA GLY A 132 -1.60 -15.88 -9.25
C GLY A 132 -1.12 -17.33 -9.28
N ALA A 133 -1.94 -18.21 -9.83
CA ALA A 133 -1.60 -19.62 -9.99
C ALA A 133 -0.41 -19.81 -10.94
N GLY A 134 0.61 -20.56 -10.51
CA GLY A 134 1.82 -20.80 -11.30
C GLY A 134 2.85 -19.67 -11.25
N ALA A 135 2.67 -18.65 -10.40
CA ALA A 135 3.69 -17.64 -10.18
C ALA A 135 4.99 -18.27 -9.65
N THR A 136 6.12 -17.76 -10.14
CA THR A 136 7.47 -18.22 -9.77
C THR A 136 8.27 -17.19 -8.97
N GLN A 137 7.72 -15.99 -8.80
CA GLN A 137 8.35 -14.88 -8.08
C GLN A 137 7.49 -14.48 -6.89
N ALA A 138 8.15 -14.02 -5.83
CA ALA A 138 7.45 -13.45 -4.68
C ALA A 138 6.57 -12.27 -5.10
N PHE A 139 5.37 -12.20 -4.54
CA PHE A 139 4.58 -10.99 -4.59
C PHE A 139 5.15 -10.01 -3.57
N VAL A 140 5.52 -8.81 -4.01
CA VAL A 140 5.99 -7.74 -3.12
C VAL A 140 5.26 -6.46 -3.48
N HIS A 141 4.68 -5.80 -2.46
CA HIS A 141 4.05 -4.50 -2.61
C HIS A 141 4.43 -3.59 -1.45
N ASP A 142 5.03 -2.44 -1.79
CA ASP A 142 5.40 -1.39 -0.86
C ASP A 142 4.65 -0.10 -1.20
N THR A 143 4.14 0.58 -0.18
CA THR A 143 3.71 1.97 -0.37
C THR A 143 4.93 2.88 -0.53
N ARG A 144 4.75 4.02 -1.21
CA ARG A 144 5.84 4.99 -1.50
C ARG A 144 6.51 5.50 -0.23
N ASP A 145 5.73 5.66 0.83
CA ASP A 145 6.19 6.11 2.14
C ASP A 145 6.69 4.94 3.03
N GLN A 146 6.67 3.71 2.48
CA GLN A 146 7.04 2.44 3.13
C GLN A 146 6.28 2.16 4.44
N TRP A 147 5.10 2.77 4.58
CA TRP A 147 4.21 2.51 5.71
C TRP A 147 3.62 1.13 5.66
N ILE A 148 3.40 0.59 4.47
CA ILE A 148 2.84 -0.73 4.23
C ILE A 148 3.85 -1.51 3.41
N HIS A 149 4.13 -2.71 3.87
CA HIS A 149 4.89 -3.72 3.16
C HIS A 149 4.09 -5.03 3.17
N ILE A 150 3.87 -5.60 1.98
CA ILE A 150 3.25 -6.90 1.78
C ILE A 150 4.24 -7.75 1.00
N GLU A 151 4.60 -8.90 1.55
CA GLU A 151 5.40 -9.91 0.88
C GLU A 151 4.67 -11.25 0.94
N SER A 152 4.61 -11.95 -0.18
CA SER A 152 4.08 -13.31 -0.22
C SER A 152 4.96 -14.22 -1.05
N THR A 153 5.32 -15.34 -0.45
CA THR A 153 6.02 -16.50 -1.03
C THR A 153 5.18 -17.75 -0.77
N PRO A 154 5.45 -18.89 -1.44
CA PRO A 154 4.85 -20.18 -1.12
C PRO A 154 4.91 -20.54 0.37
N GLU A 155 6.00 -20.19 1.05
CA GLU A 155 6.29 -20.59 2.43
C GLU A 155 5.81 -19.58 3.47
N ARG A 156 5.77 -18.29 3.10
CA ARG A 156 5.54 -17.18 4.02
C ARG A 156 4.72 -16.06 3.39
N PHE A 157 3.73 -15.59 4.13
CA PHE A 157 3.13 -14.27 3.93
C PHE A 157 3.53 -13.35 5.08
N TYR A 158 3.96 -12.15 4.75
CA TYR A 158 4.35 -11.12 5.70
C TYR A 158 3.64 -9.81 5.37
N PHE A 159 3.02 -9.22 6.38
CA PHE A 159 2.49 -7.88 6.32
C PHE A 159 3.09 -7.05 7.45
N ARG A 160 3.50 -5.82 7.12
CA ARG A 160 3.88 -4.81 8.09
C ARG A 160 3.21 -3.49 7.77
N PHE A 161 2.66 -2.87 8.82
CA PHE A 161 2.34 -1.47 8.88
C PHE A 161 3.21 -0.76 9.92
N LYS A 162 3.76 0.40 9.55
CA LYS A 162 4.46 1.30 10.48
C LYS A 162 4.20 2.76 10.11
N SER A 163 3.49 3.47 10.98
CA SER A 163 3.34 4.93 10.88
C SER A 163 4.66 5.63 11.29
N ARG A 164 4.86 6.86 10.84
CA ARG A 164 6.01 7.70 11.24
C ARG A 164 5.85 8.27 12.64
#